data_AF-A0A0K2VHC4-F1
#
_entry.id   AF-A0A0K2VHC4-F1
#
_cell.length_a   1.000
_cell.length_b   1.000
_cell.length_c   1.000
_cell.angle_alpha   90.00
_cell.angle_beta   90.00
_cell.angle_gamma   90.00
#
_symmetry.space_group_name_H-M   'P 1'
#
loop_
_entity.id
_entity.type
_entity.pdbx_description
1 polymer ?
#
loop_
_entity_poly.entity_id
_entity_poly.type
_entity_poly.pdbx_seq_one_letter_code
_entity_poly.pdbx_strand_id
1 'polypeptide(L)'
;IVALPEEDVFTSTVRAIRDAFSPTESLLFERFRLSEMKQGVREPVDDYVTRWRGQAKFGRFACGSCKVSCEDEIFLDVVVKNTSSPRFCQTVFERCSIKLTDVLPLARTLETSISHAKEMGSSETVMPSEYKGPKGLRHSKGTWSMHKTNPKIDRENCKFCERSHVFQRTKCPAFGKECSRCGK
;
A
#
# COMPACT_ATOMS: atom_id res chain seq x y z
N ILE A 1 -1.40 32.20 -47.78
CA ILE A 1 -0.35 32.08 -46.75
C ILE A 1 -0.90 32.77 -45.51
N VAL A 2 -1.35 32.01 -44.52
CA VAL A 2 -1.89 32.59 -43.28
C VAL A 2 -0.67 32.95 -42.43
N ALA A 3 -0.40 34.24 -42.28
CA ALA A 3 0.64 34.73 -41.39
C ALA A 3 0.24 34.39 -39.95
N LEU A 4 1.05 33.56 -39.29
CA LEU A 4 0.95 33.36 -37.85
C LEU A 4 1.30 34.69 -37.16
N PRO A 5 0.56 35.13 -36.13
CA PRO A 5 0.87 36.38 -35.45
C PRO A 5 2.24 36.28 -34.79
N GLU A 6 3.10 37.26 -35.05
CA GLU A 6 4.40 37.40 -34.37
C GLU A 6 4.15 37.47 -32.85
N GLU A 7 4.74 36.56 -32.09
CA GLU A 7 4.65 36.60 -30.62
C GLU A 7 5.22 37.93 -30.14
N ASP A 8 4.40 38.72 -29.42
CA ASP A 8 4.80 39.99 -28.81
C ASP A 8 6.05 39.79 -27.91
N VAL A 9 7.04 40.67 -28.05
CA VAL A 9 8.32 40.68 -27.32
C VAL A 9 8.08 40.63 -25.80
N PHE A 10 7.02 41.28 -25.32
CA PHE A 10 6.64 41.19 -23.92
C PHE A 10 6.28 39.75 -23.51
N THR A 11 5.47 39.07 -24.31
CA THR A 11 5.03 37.69 -24.05
C THR A 11 6.21 36.71 -24.08
N SER A 12 7.11 36.87 -25.05
CA SER A 12 8.29 36.00 -25.17
C SER A 12 9.29 36.23 -24.04
N THR A 13 9.47 37.48 -23.60
CA THR A 13 10.35 37.83 -22.47
C THR A 13 9.80 37.31 -21.14
N VAL A 14 8.49 37.45 -20.90
CA VAL A 14 7.83 36.91 -19.69
C VAL A 14 7.96 35.39 -19.65
N ARG A 15 7.81 34.69 -20.78
CA ARG A 15 8.01 33.24 -20.87
C ARG A 15 9.46 32.85 -20.53
N ALA A 16 10.44 33.53 -21.13
CA ALA A 16 11.85 33.24 -20.88
C ALA A 16 12.26 33.46 -19.42
N ILE A 17 11.77 34.53 -18.78
CA ILE A 17 11.98 34.77 -17.34
C ILE A 17 11.32 33.65 -16.54
N ARG A 18 10.08 33.30 -16.85
CA ARG A 18 9.37 32.24 -16.12
C ARG A 18 10.09 30.91 -16.25
N ASP A 19 10.62 30.55 -17.41
CA ASP A 19 11.36 29.30 -17.61
C ASP A 19 12.72 29.31 -16.89
N ALA A 20 13.42 30.45 -16.89
CA ALA A 20 14.72 30.60 -16.24
C ALA A 20 14.64 30.58 -14.70
N PHE A 21 13.55 31.10 -14.13
CA PHE A 21 13.36 31.23 -12.68
C PHE A 21 12.30 30.28 -12.10
N SER A 22 11.67 29.43 -12.92
CA SER A 22 10.84 28.35 -12.40
C SER A 22 11.75 27.41 -11.60
N PRO A 23 11.40 27.07 -10.35
CA PRO A 23 12.15 26.05 -9.63
C PRO A 23 12.14 24.79 -10.49
N THR A 24 13.33 24.29 -10.82
CA THR A 24 13.53 23.03 -11.54
C THR A 24 13.18 21.89 -10.60
N GLU A 25 11.91 21.80 -10.18
CA GLU A 25 11.41 20.63 -9.51
C GLU A 25 11.57 19.46 -10.48
N SER A 26 12.33 18.46 -10.06
CA SER A 26 12.57 17.29 -10.89
C SER A 26 11.23 16.64 -11.17
N LEU A 27 10.82 16.61 -12.44
CA LEU A 27 9.60 15.92 -12.87
C LEU A 27 9.59 14.45 -12.39
N LEU A 28 10.76 13.83 -12.34
CA LEU A 28 10.93 12.48 -11.80
C LEU A 28 10.62 12.42 -10.31
N PHE A 29 11.02 13.44 -9.55
CA PHE A 29 10.75 13.53 -8.12
C PHE A 29 9.25 13.76 -7.83
N GLU A 30 8.58 14.58 -8.63
CA GLU A 30 7.13 14.80 -8.51
C GLU A 30 6.34 13.53 -8.85
N ARG A 31 6.76 12.81 -9.90
CA ARG A 31 6.21 11.48 -10.24
C ARG A 31 6.48 10.44 -9.15
N PHE A 32 7.67 10.47 -8.56
CA PHE A 32 8.01 9.62 -7.42
C PHE A 32 7.10 9.91 -6.22
N ARG A 33 6.95 11.18 -5.82
CA ARG A 33 6.03 11.60 -4.76
C ARG A 33 4.62 11.11 -5.00
N LEU A 34 4.11 11.28 -6.23
CA LEU A 34 2.81 10.77 -6.66
C LEU A 34 2.67 9.26 -6.50
N SER A 35 3.70 8.50 -6.89
CA SER A 35 3.70 7.04 -6.79
C SER A 35 3.70 6.51 -5.35
N GLU A 36 4.17 7.33 -4.40
CA GLU A 36 4.20 7.04 -2.96
C GLU A 36 2.96 7.53 -2.22
N MET A 37 2.07 8.30 -2.86
CA MET A 37 0.83 8.74 -2.23
C MET A 37 -0.07 7.54 -1.95
N LYS A 38 -0.36 7.31 -0.67
CA LYS A 38 -1.26 6.25 -0.20
C LYS A 38 -2.57 6.83 0.30
N GLN A 39 -3.62 6.03 0.19
CA GLN A 39 -4.88 6.31 0.88
C GLN A 39 -4.64 6.21 2.39
N GLY A 40 -5.04 7.24 3.12
CA GLY A 40 -4.97 7.33 4.56
C GLY A 40 -5.91 6.34 5.25
N VAL A 41 -5.64 6.07 6.53
CA VAL A 41 -6.50 5.20 7.35
C VAL A 41 -7.84 5.89 7.54
N ARG A 42 -8.91 5.27 7.00
CA ARG A 42 -10.28 5.82 6.96
C ARG A 42 -10.44 7.08 6.08
N GLU A 43 -9.48 7.38 5.20
CA GLU A 43 -9.68 8.41 4.16
C GLU A 43 -10.64 7.84 3.10
N PRO A 44 -11.76 8.51 2.77
CA PRO A 44 -12.60 8.13 1.63
C PRO A 44 -11.80 8.15 0.33
N VAL A 45 -12.14 7.27 -0.62
CA VAL A 45 -11.43 7.21 -1.92
C VAL A 45 -11.53 8.56 -2.65
N ASP A 46 -12.66 9.26 -2.59
CA ASP A 46 -12.84 10.58 -3.22
C ASP A 46 -11.84 11.63 -2.72
N ASP A 47 -11.58 11.68 -1.42
CA ASP A 47 -10.64 12.62 -0.80
C ASP A 47 -9.20 12.29 -1.22
N TYR A 48 -8.84 11.01 -1.17
CA TYR A 48 -7.55 10.51 -1.65
C TYR A 48 -7.31 10.89 -3.12
N VAL A 49 -8.31 10.68 -3.96
CA VAL A 49 -8.26 11.00 -5.39
C VAL A 49 -8.12 12.50 -5.62
N THR A 50 -8.86 13.32 -4.87
CA THR A 50 -8.77 14.78 -4.97
C THR A 50 -7.36 15.27 -4.65
N ARG A 51 -6.78 14.75 -3.56
CA ARG A 51 -5.42 15.06 -3.14
C ARG A 51 -4.38 14.61 -4.18
N TRP A 52 -4.54 13.41 -4.73
CA TRP A 52 -3.69 12.90 -5.80
C TRP A 52 -3.74 13.79 -7.04
N ARG A 53 -4.94 14.18 -7.51
CA ARG A 53 -5.10 15.08 -8.66
C ARG A 53 -4.47 16.45 -8.43
N GLY A 54 -4.50 16.94 -7.19
CA GLY A 54 -3.79 18.14 -6.79
C GLY A 54 -2.28 18.03 -7.07
N GLN A 55 -1.67 16.91 -6.65
CA GLN A 55 -0.25 16.65 -6.87
C GLN A 55 0.08 16.37 -8.36
N ALA A 56 -0.84 15.74 -9.10
CA ALA A 56 -0.60 15.34 -10.49
C ALA A 56 -0.32 16.52 -11.42
N LYS A 57 -0.81 17.72 -11.06
CA LYS A 57 -0.54 18.98 -11.75
C LYS A 57 0.96 19.29 -11.88
N PHE A 58 1.79 18.80 -10.95
CA PHE A 58 3.23 19.03 -10.95
C PHE A 58 4.02 17.94 -11.72
N GLY A 59 3.44 16.75 -11.90
CA GLY A 59 4.11 15.59 -12.52
C GLY A 59 4.24 15.63 -14.05
N ARG A 60 3.61 16.61 -14.72
CA ARG A 60 3.55 16.80 -16.19
C ARG A 60 3.50 15.46 -16.94
N PHE A 61 2.35 14.81 -16.92
CA PHE A 61 2.12 13.49 -17.52
C PHE A 61 1.71 13.54 -19.00
N ALA A 62 1.59 14.74 -19.57
CA ALA A 62 1.43 14.91 -21.00
C ALA A 62 2.71 14.48 -21.73
N CYS A 63 2.56 13.62 -22.73
CA CYS A 63 3.64 13.27 -23.64
C CYS A 63 3.89 14.46 -24.61
N GLY A 64 5.12 14.99 -24.66
CA GLY A 64 5.44 16.14 -25.52
C GLY A 64 5.27 15.88 -27.03
N SER A 65 5.28 14.61 -27.45
CA SER A 65 5.05 14.20 -28.85
C SER A 65 3.66 13.62 -29.11
N CYS A 66 2.92 13.26 -28.06
CA CYS A 66 1.62 12.61 -28.15
C CYS A 66 0.53 13.57 -27.65
N LYS A 67 -0.50 13.85 -28.45
CA LYS A 67 -1.70 14.58 -27.96
C LYS A 67 -2.54 13.77 -26.96
N VAL A 68 -2.10 12.56 -26.61
CA VAL A 68 -2.76 11.67 -25.65
C VAL A 68 -2.15 11.92 -24.28
N SER A 69 -3.00 12.35 -23.33
CA SER A 69 -2.64 12.41 -21.92
C SER A 69 -2.70 11.00 -21.32
N CYS A 70 -1.60 10.53 -20.74
CA CYS A 70 -1.56 9.27 -19.99
C CYS A 70 -1.94 9.47 -18.51
N GLU A 71 -2.43 10.67 -18.13
CA GLU A 71 -2.80 11.01 -16.75
C GLU A 71 -3.80 10.02 -16.15
N ASP A 72 -4.82 9.67 -16.93
CA ASP A 72 -5.90 8.79 -16.45
C ASP A 72 -5.43 7.35 -16.26
N GLU A 73 -4.56 6.84 -17.14
CA GLU A 73 -3.99 5.49 -17.01
C GLU A 73 -3.04 5.41 -15.81
N ILE A 74 -2.14 6.39 -15.68
CA ILE A 74 -1.22 6.48 -14.53
C ILE A 74 -2.00 6.65 -13.23
N PHE A 75 -3.08 7.44 -13.26
CA PHE A 75 -3.98 7.57 -12.13
C PHE A 75 -4.56 6.21 -11.74
N LEU A 76 -5.10 5.46 -12.70
CA LEU A 76 -5.69 4.15 -12.43
C LEU A 76 -4.67 3.21 -11.80
N ASP A 77 -3.47 3.15 -12.36
CA ASP A 77 -2.38 2.32 -11.85
C ASP A 77 -2.01 2.69 -10.40
N VAL A 78 -1.85 3.99 -10.12
CA VAL A 78 -1.45 4.45 -8.78
C VAL A 78 -2.57 4.26 -7.77
N VAL A 79 -3.84 4.54 -8.13
CA VAL A 79 -4.97 4.36 -7.24
C VAL A 79 -5.19 2.89 -6.92
N VAL A 80 -5.14 2.00 -7.92
CA VAL A 80 -5.27 0.55 -7.70
C VAL A 80 -4.12 0.01 -6.85
N LYS A 81 -2.89 0.51 -7.04
CA LYS A 81 -1.72 0.11 -6.26
C LYS A 81 -1.79 0.55 -4.79
N ASN A 82 -2.28 1.76 -4.54
CA ASN A 82 -2.14 2.44 -3.25
C ASN A 82 -3.45 2.61 -2.46
N THR A 83 -4.56 2.07 -2.97
CA THR A 83 -5.84 2.00 -2.24
C THR A 83 -5.76 1.03 -1.07
N SER A 84 -6.51 1.32 -0.02
CA SER A 84 -6.61 0.51 1.19
C SER A 84 -7.67 -0.59 1.10
N SER A 85 -8.50 -0.61 0.05
CA SER A 85 -9.63 -1.53 -0.11
C SER A 85 -9.29 -2.67 -1.09
N PRO A 86 -9.04 -3.91 -0.60
CA PRO A 86 -8.78 -5.06 -1.47
C PRO A 86 -9.96 -5.41 -2.38
N ARG A 87 -11.19 -5.20 -1.88
CA ARG A 87 -12.42 -5.41 -2.66
C ARG A 87 -12.49 -4.50 -3.86
N PHE A 88 -12.12 -3.23 -3.68
CA PHE A 88 -12.07 -2.30 -4.79
C PHE A 88 -11.06 -2.75 -5.86
N CYS A 89 -9.85 -3.19 -5.47
CA CYS A 89 -8.89 -3.76 -6.43
C CYS A 89 -9.46 -4.97 -7.19
N GLN A 90 -10.11 -5.90 -6.48
CA GLN A 90 -10.72 -7.08 -7.10
C GLN A 90 -11.77 -6.68 -8.13
N THR A 91 -12.72 -5.82 -7.76
CA THR A 91 -13.79 -5.39 -8.68
C THR A 91 -13.25 -4.59 -9.87
N VAL A 92 -12.16 -3.84 -9.69
CA VAL A 92 -11.48 -3.16 -10.80
C VAL A 92 -10.85 -4.18 -11.76
N PHE A 93 -10.11 -5.17 -11.24
CA PHE A 93 -9.46 -6.19 -12.07
C PHE A 93 -10.44 -7.10 -12.80
N GLU A 94 -11.60 -7.39 -12.20
CA GLU A 94 -12.68 -8.15 -12.85
C GLU A 94 -13.27 -7.43 -14.07
N ARG A 95 -13.20 -6.09 -14.11
CA ARG A 95 -13.85 -5.29 -15.16
C ARG A 95 -13.04 -5.17 -16.46
N CYS A 96 -11.81 -5.68 -16.53
CA CYS A 96 -10.88 -5.73 -17.69
C CYS A 96 -10.53 -4.38 -18.39
N SER A 97 -11.48 -3.46 -18.52
CA SER A 97 -11.34 -2.14 -19.15
C SER A 97 -12.17 -1.10 -18.40
N ILE A 98 -11.69 -0.69 -17.22
CA ILE A 98 -12.31 0.38 -16.45
C ILE A 98 -11.77 1.75 -16.89
N LYS A 99 -12.65 2.73 -17.04
CA LYS A 99 -12.25 4.13 -17.24
C LYS A 99 -12.24 4.86 -15.92
N LEU A 100 -11.46 5.93 -15.84
CA LEU A 100 -11.40 6.78 -14.66
C LEU A 100 -12.77 7.34 -14.25
N THR A 101 -13.64 7.63 -15.22
CA THR A 101 -15.02 8.05 -14.98
C THR A 101 -15.83 7.05 -14.17
N ASP A 102 -15.49 5.76 -14.27
CA ASP A 102 -16.25 4.66 -13.69
C ASP A 102 -15.69 4.26 -12.31
N VAL A 103 -14.44 4.60 -12.03
CA VAL A 103 -13.72 4.23 -10.81
C VAL A 103 -14.27 4.94 -9.57
N LEU A 104 -14.54 6.24 -9.64
CA LEU A 104 -15.07 6.99 -8.50
C LEU A 104 -16.48 6.53 -8.11
N PRO A 105 -17.44 6.39 -9.05
CA PRO A 105 -18.74 5.79 -8.75
C PRO A 105 -18.62 4.39 -8.14
N LEU A 106 -17.70 3.57 -8.65
CA LEU A 106 -17.45 2.22 -8.12
C LEU A 106 -16.96 2.26 -6.68
N ALA A 107 -15.99 3.12 -6.37
CA ALA A 107 -15.45 3.27 -5.03
C ALA A 107 -16.55 3.67 -4.03
N ARG A 108 -17.34 4.69 -4.36
CA ARG A 108 -18.47 5.14 -3.53
C ARG A 108 -19.50 4.04 -3.29
N THR A 109 -19.84 3.28 -4.34
CA THR A 109 -20.79 2.16 -4.22
C THR A 109 -20.27 1.10 -3.26
N LEU A 110 -18.98 0.77 -3.34
CA LEU A 110 -18.34 -0.19 -2.45
C LEU A 110 -18.27 0.32 -1.01
N GLU A 111 -17.87 1.57 -0.79
CA GLU A 111 -17.83 2.18 0.54
C GLU A 111 -19.21 2.18 1.20
N THR A 112 -20.24 2.56 0.45
CA THR A 112 -21.64 2.55 0.90
C THR A 112 -22.09 1.13 1.23
N SER A 113 -21.78 0.16 0.35
CA SER A 113 -22.12 -1.25 0.58
C SER A 113 -21.44 -1.81 1.84
N ILE A 114 -20.17 -1.46 2.08
CA ILE A 114 -19.44 -1.83 3.29
C ILE A 114 -20.07 -1.18 4.53
N SER A 115 -20.53 0.08 4.44
CA SER A 115 -21.23 0.75 5.53
C SER A 115 -22.53 0.04 5.89
N HIS A 116 -23.37 -0.26 4.89
CA HIS A 116 -24.62 -0.98 5.09
C HIS A 116 -24.39 -2.39 5.61
N ALA A 117 -23.38 -3.09 5.11
CA ALA A 117 -22.99 -4.42 5.59
C ALA A 117 -22.66 -4.39 7.10
N LYS A 118 -21.93 -3.36 7.55
CA LYS A 118 -21.62 -3.17 8.98
C LYS A 118 -22.87 -2.87 9.81
N GLU A 119 -23.75 -2.01 9.33
CA GLU A 119 -25.03 -1.68 9.99
C GLU A 119 -25.93 -2.92 10.14
N MET A 120 -25.94 -3.79 9.14
CA MET A 120 -26.66 -5.08 9.16
C MET A 120 -26.02 -6.14 10.08
N GLY A 121 -24.92 -5.80 10.78
CA GLY A 121 -24.23 -6.72 11.68
C GLY A 121 -23.38 -7.78 10.97
N SER A 122 -23.17 -7.65 9.66
CA SER A 122 -22.20 -8.49 8.96
C SER A 122 -20.79 -7.98 9.25
N SER A 123 -20.06 -8.72 10.10
CA SER A 123 -18.64 -8.46 10.32
C SER A 123 -17.89 -9.04 9.14
N GLU A 124 -17.52 -8.17 8.22
CA GLU A 124 -16.54 -8.52 7.20
C GLU A 124 -15.19 -8.60 7.90
N THR A 125 -14.85 -9.80 8.39
CA THR A 125 -13.48 -10.11 8.76
C THR A 125 -12.66 -9.95 7.49
N VAL A 126 -12.01 -8.78 7.37
CA VAL A 126 -10.91 -8.60 6.44
C VAL A 126 -9.84 -9.57 6.92
N MET A 127 -9.91 -10.80 6.41
CA MET A 127 -8.83 -11.75 6.53
C MET A 127 -7.61 -11.03 5.97
N PRO A 128 -6.53 -10.84 6.76
CA PRO A 128 -5.27 -10.42 6.19
C PRO A 128 -4.98 -11.45 5.11
N SER A 129 -4.88 -10.99 3.85
CA SER A 129 -4.41 -11.86 2.79
C SER A 129 -3.03 -12.34 3.22
N GLU A 130 -2.93 -13.60 3.66
CA GLU A 130 -1.66 -14.31 3.72
C GLU A 130 -1.22 -14.58 2.28
N TYR A 131 -0.98 -13.53 1.50
CA TYR A 131 -0.22 -13.65 0.28
C TYR A 131 1.24 -13.87 0.68
N LYS A 132 1.55 -15.13 0.99
CA LYS A 132 2.93 -15.63 0.92
C LYS A 132 3.26 -15.63 -0.56
N GLY A 133 3.78 -14.50 -1.04
CA GLY A 133 4.30 -14.41 -2.41
C GLY A 133 5.23 -15.58 -2.70
N PRO A 134 5.36 -15.98 -3.98
CA PRO A 134 6.23 -17.08 -4.34
C PRO A 134 7.63 -16.78 -3.79
N LYS A 135 8.05 -17.56 -2.80
CA LYS A 135 9.41 -17.48 -2.26
C LYS A 135 10.31 -17.68 -3.46
N GLY A 136 10.98 -16.62 -3.89
CA GLY A 136 11.91 -16.67 -5.00
C GLY A 136 12.82 -17.89 -4.83
N LEU A 137 12.96 -18.66 -5.91
CA LEU A 137 13.92 -19.75 -5.99
C LEU A 137 15.33 -19.17 -5.74
N ARG A 138 15.72 -19.13 -4.47
CA ARG A 138 17.12 -19.02 -4.10
C ARG A 138 17.69 -20.42 -4.28
N HIS A 139 18.38 -20.63 -5.40
CA HIS A 139 19.30 -21.73 -5.58
C HIS A 139 20.23 -21.80 -4.36
N SER A 140 20.03 -22.83 -3.55
CA SER A 140 20.95 -23.23 -2.50
C SER A 140 21.05 -24.74 -2.58
N LYS A 141 22.18 -25.19 -3.13
CA LYS A 141 22.62 -26.58 -3.06
C LYS A 141 22.73 -26.95 -1.58
N GLY A 142 21.93 -27.90 -1.13
CA GLY A 142 21.95 -28.37 0.25
C GLY A 142 21.10 -29.62 0.40
N THR A 143 21.71 -30.65 0.95
CA THR A 143 21.26 -32.03 1.06
C THR A 143 20.04 -32.26 1.94
N TRP A 144 19.28 -33.30 1.60
CA TRP A 144 18.18 -33.96 2.32
C TRP A 144 18.10 -33.76 3.84
N SER A 145 16.91 -33.37 4.32
CA SER A 145 16.36 -33.80 5.62
C SER A 145 14.84 -33.57 5.65
N MET A 146 14.05 -34.66 5.66
CA MET A 146 12.63 -34.62 6.01
C MET A 146 12.51 -34.24 7.49
N HIS A 147 12.32 -32.96 7.80
CA HIS A 147 11.94 -32.56 9.14
C HIS A 147 10.45 -32.80 9.36
N LYS A 148 10.15 -33.90 10.07
CA LYS A 148 8.92 -34.07 10.85
C LYS A 148 8.62 -32.77 11.58
N THR A 149 7.42 -32.24 11.39
CA THR A 149 6.87 -31.12 12.15
C THR A 149 6.80 -31.51 13.62
N ASN A 150 7.82 -31.15 14.39
CA ASN A 150 7.75 -31.19 15.84
C ASN A 150 6.75 -30.11 16.28
N PRO A 151 5.68 -30.41 17.05
CA PRO A 151 4.81 -29.37 17.57
C PRO A 151 5.66 -28.35 18.34
N LYS A 152 5.49 -27.07 18.05
CA LYS A 152 6.09 -25.98 18.81
C LYS A 152 5.59 -26.11 20.25
N ILE A 153 6.40 -26.67 21.12
CA ILE A 153 6.14 -26.65 22.55
C ILE A 153 6.43 -25.22 22.98
N ASP A 154 5.38 -24.44 23.27
CA ASP A 154 5.51 -23.09 23.79
C ASP A 154 6.33 -23.12 25.08
N ARG A 155 7.59 -22.69 24.96
CA ARG A 155 8.50 -22.52 26.09
C ARG A 155 8.21 -21.15 26.71
N GLU A 156 7.11 -21.06 27.43
CA GLU A 156 6.78 -19.88 28.22
C GLU A 156 7.68 -19.80 29.46
N ASN A 157 7.79 -18.60 30.03
CA ASN A 157 8.49 -18.40 31.29
C ASN A 157 7.69 -19.07 32.43
N CYS A 158 8.31 -20.02 33.11
CA CYS A 158 7.65 -20.77 34.16
C CYS A 158 7.39 -19.89 35.39
N LYS A 159 6.13 -19.76 35.81
CA LYS A 159 5.73 -18.99 37.00
C LYS A 159 6.35 -19.47 38.33
N PHE A 160 6.93 -20.66 38.37
CA PHE A 160 7.50 -21.26 39.59
C PHE A 160 9.01 -21.06 39.74
N CYS A 161 9.73 -20.96 38.62
CA CYS A 161 11.20 -20.84 38.65
C CYS A 161 11.74 -19.72 37.76
N GLU A 162 10.84 -18.99 37.10
CA GLU A 162 11.09 -17.87 36.19
C GLU A 162 11.99 -18.20 34.99
N ARG A 163 12.34 -19.48 34.78
CA ARG A 163 13.11 -19.97 33.64
C ARG A 163 12.17 -20.49 32.54
N SER A 164 12.61 -20.38 31.28
CA SER A 164 11.83 -20.85 30.13
C SER A 164 11.97 -22.37 29.96
N HIS A 165 10.88 -23.09 30.19
CA HIS A 165 10.74 -24.53 29.93
C HIS A 165 9.27 -24.86 29.64
N VAL A 166 8.97 -26.11 29.30
CA VAL A 166 7.58 -26.55 29.06
C VAL A 166 6.72 -26.21 30.28
N PHE A 167 5.64 -25.44 30.13
CA PHE A 167 4.77 -24.97 31.22
C PHE A 167 3.94 -26.12 31.85
N GLN A 168 4.62 -27.05 32.50
CA GLN A 168 4.06 -28.17 33.24
C GLN A 168 4.70 -28.21 34.62
N ARG A 169 3.85 -28.23 35.66
CA ARG A 169 4.26 -28.24 37.08
C ARG A 169 5.25 -29.37 37.39
N THR A 170 5.03 -30.55 36.81
CA THR A 170 5.90 -31.74 36.96
C THR A 170 7.26 -31.64 36.28
N LYS A 171 7.41 -30.73 35.31
CA LYS A 171 8.64 -30.53 34.55
C LYS A 171 9.44 -29.31 35.01
N CYS A 172 8.95 -28.59 36.01
CA CYS A 172 9.66 -27.47 36.59
C CYS A 172 10.78 -27.97 37.51
N PRO A 173 12.05 -27.59 37.27
CA PRO A 173 13.18 -28.07 38.05
C PRO A 173 13.20 -27.55 39.49
N ALA A 174 12.46 -26.48 39.80
CA ALA A 174 12.35 -25.91 41.14
C ALA A 174 11.03 -26.29 41.85
N PHE A 175 10.06 -26.88 41.13
CA PHE A 175 8.78 -27.21 41.73
C PHE A 175 8.94 -28.38 42.71
N GLY A 176 8.58 -28.16 43.98
CA GLY A 176 8.70 -29.16 45.05
C GLY A 176 10.10 -29.36 45.61
N LYS A 177 11.07 -28.50 45.26
CA LYS A 177 12.40 -28.49 45.88
C LYS A 177 12.50 -27.36 46.90
N GLU A 178 13.10 -27.66 48.04
CA GLU A 178 13.36 -26.69 49.10
C GLU A 178 14.64 -25.90 48.80
N CYS A 179 14.61 -24.58 49.02
CA CYS A 179 15.78 -23.75 48.79
C CYS A 179 16.86 -24.03 49.84
N SER A 180 18.05 -24.46 49.41
CA SER A 180 19.21 -24.67 50.29
C SER A 180 19.69 -23.40 51.02
N ARG A 181 19.23 -22.22 50.60
CA ARG A 181 19.59 -20.93 51.19
C ARG A 181 18.61 -20.46 52.27
N CYS A 182 17.33 -20.80 52.16
CA CYS A 182 16.29 -20.28 53.07
C CYS A 182 15.35 -21.34 53.67
N GLY A 183 15.49 -22.62 53.31
CA GLY A 183 14.70 -23.73 53.88
C GLY A 183 13.19 -23.60 53.62
N LYS A 184 12.82 -22.96 52.51
CA LYS A 184 11.44 -22.75 52.06
C LYS A 184 11.31 -23.10 50.60
#